data_AF-A0A661CNI3-F1
#
_entry.id   AF-A0A661CNI3-F1
#
_cell.length_a   1.000
_cell.length_b   1.000
_cell.length_c   1.000
_cell.angle_alpha   90.00
_cell.angle_beta   90.00
_cell.angle_gamma   90.00
#
_symmetry.space_group_name_H-M   'P 1'
#
loop_
_entity.id
_entity.type
_entity.pdbx_description
1 polymer ?
#
loop_
_entity_poly.entity_id
_entity_poly.type
_entity_poly.pdbx_seq_one_letter_code
_entity_poly.pdbx_strand_id
1 'polypeptide(L)' 'IAAINAAGITFDFGRQSDLVLSPTIGAGDVITIVLIVIGIAVAASVQPAFKAARMDPIAALRHV' A
#
# COMPACT_ATOMS: atom_id res chain seq x y z
N ILE A 1 -6.72 9.27 -8.41
CA ILE A 1 -7.79 10.25 -8.14
C ILE A 1 -7.53 11.57 -8.86
N ALA A 2 -6.43 12.30 -8.54
CA ALA A 2 -6.19 13.63 -9.09
C ALA A 2 -6.20 13.69 -10.63
N ALA A 3 -5.48 12.77 -11.30
CA ALA A 3 -5.49 12.70 -12.76
C ALA A 3 -6.88 12.39 -13.36
N ILE A 4 -7.68 11.57 -12.67
CA ILE A 4 -9.02 11.17 -13.12
C ILE A 4 -10.01 12.33 -12.96
N ASN A 5 -9.96 13.03 -11.81
CA ASN A 5 -10.77 14.23 -11.58
C ASN A 5 -10.39 15.36 -12.54
N ALA A 6 -9.09 15.53 -12.84
CA ALA A 6 -8.63 16.55 -13.79
C ALA A 6 -9.03 16.24 -15.24
N ALA A 7 -9.10 14.96 -15.61
CA ALA A 7 -9.54 14.54 -16.93
C ALA A 7 -11.05 14.74 -17.17
N GLY A 8 -11.84 14.97 -16.13
CA GLY A 8 -13.27 15.29 -16.25
C GLY A 8 -14.05 14.23 -17.03
N ILE A 9 -13.73 12.96 -16.84
CA ILE A 9 -14.30 11.86 -17.64
C ILE A 9 -15.80 11.83 -17.42
N THR A 10 -16.56 11.91 -18.52
CA THR A 10 -18.01 11.79 -18.49
C THR A 10 -18.47 10.40 -18.89
N PHE A 11 -19.62 9.98 -18.38
CA PHE A 11 -20.26 8.74 -18.77
C PHE A 11 -21.78 8.90 -18.75
N ASP A 12 -22.45 8.08 -19.55
CA ASP A 12 -23.91 8.05 -19.62
C ASP A 12 -24.42 6.84 -18.82
N PHE A 13 -25.49 7.05 -18.03
CA PHE A 13 -26.09 5.99 -17.22
C PHE A 13 -27.62 6.06 -17.26
N GLY A 14 -28.24 5.01 -17.82
CA GLY A 14 -29.69 4.94 -17.99
C GLY A 14 -30.22 6.04 -18.92
N ARG A 15 -31.01 6.97 -18.38
CA ARG A 15 -31.55 8.13 -19.11
C ARG A 15 -30.78 9.44 -18.84
N GLN A 16 -29.73 9.39 -18.00
CA GLN A 16 -28.87 10.53 -17.74
C GLN A 16 -27.63 10.45 -18.62
N SER A 17 -27.36 11.53 -19.33
CA SER A 17 -26.13 11.73 -20.10
C SER A 17 -25.25 12.78 -19.43
N ASP A 18 -23.96 12.77 -19.75
CA ASP A 18 -23.00 13.79 -19.32
C ASP A 18 -22.71 13.78 -17.79
N LEU A 19 -22.74 12.60 -17.17
CA LEU A 19 -22.39 12.48 -15.75
C LEU A 19 -20.88 12.52 -15.57
N VAL A 20 -20.38 13.42 -14.72
CA VAL A 20 -18.95 13.55 -14.43
C VAL A 20 -18.51 12.52 -13.38
N LEU A 21 -17.46 11.77 -13.71
CA LEU A 21 -16.82 10.82 -12.80
C LEU A 21 -15.99 11.57 -11.74
N SER A 22 -16.43 11.50 -10.47
CA SER A 22 -15.76 12.17 -9.33
C SER A 22 -15.31 11.17 -8.25
N PRO A 23 -14.26 10.37 -8.49
CA PRO A 23 -13.73 9.44 -7.50
C PRO A 23 -13.18 10.18 -6.27
N THR A 24 -13.47 9.62 -5.10
CA THR A 24 -12.95 10.09 -3.81
C THR A 24 -12.34 8.92 -3.03
N ILE A 25 -11.28 9.17 -2.27
CA ILE A 25 -10.75 8.22 -1.28
C ILE A 25 -10.63 8.96 0.04
N GLY A 26 -11.10 8.34 1.12
CA GLY A 26 -10.98 8.87 2.47
C GLY A 26 -9.53 8.83 2.96
N ALA A 27 -9.01 9.96 3.45
CA ALA A 27 -7.67 10.00 4.03
C ALA A 27 -7.53 9.02 5.22
N GLY A 28 -8.60 8.84 6.01
CA GLY A 28 -8.63 7.89 7.12
C GLY A 28 -8.45 6.44 6.67
N ASP A 29 -9.04 6.03 5.55
CA ASP A 29 -8.89 4.69 5.00
C ASP A 29 -7.44 4.44 4.57
N VAL A 30 -6.83 5.42 3.90
CA VAL A 30 -5.43 5.35 3.48
C VAL A 30 -4.50 5.22 4.68
N ILE A 31 -4.67 6.05 5.71
CA ILE A 31 -3.85 6.02 6.92
C ILE A 31 -4.00 4.65 7.62
N THR A 32 -5.23 4.15 7.75
CA THR A 32 -5.50 2.87 8.40
C THR A 32 -4.81 1.72 7.67
N ILE A 33 -4.93 1.67 6.33
CA ILE A 33 -4.28 0.65 5.51
C ILE A 33 -2.75 0.73 5.66
N VAL A 34 -2.18 1.93 5.57
CA VAL A 34 -0.73 2.15 5.73
C VAL A 34 -0.23 1.61 7.07
N LEU A 35 -0.92 1.94 8.16
CA LEU A 35 -0.55 1.48 9.50
C LEU A 35 -0.62 -0.04 9.63
N ILE A 36 -1.67 -0.67 9.09
CA ILE A 36 -1.82 -2.13 9.10
C ILE A 36 -0.68 -2.79 8.31
N VAL A 37 -0.40 -2.32 7.10
CA VAL A 37 0.65 -2.89 6.24
C VAL A 37 2.02 -2.77 6.90
N ILE A 38 2.36 -1.60 7.45
CA ILE A 38 3.61 -1.41 8.19
C ILE A 38 3.66 -2.36 9.40
N GLY A 39 2.58 -2.42 10.19
CA GLY A 39 2.51 -3.29 11.36
C GLY A 39 2.74 -4.76 11.03
N ILE A 40 2.08 -5.27 10.00
CA ILE A 40 2.25 -6.66 9.54
C ILE A 40 3.65 -6.88 8.98
N ALA A 41 4.19 -5.96 8.18
CA ALA A 41 5.53 -6.10 7.61
C ALA A 41 6.62 -6.15 8.71
N VAL A 42 6.49 -5.30 9.73
CA VAL A 42 7.36 -5.35 10.92
C VAL A 42 7.20 -6.70 11.60
N ALA A 43 5.98 -7.11 11.97
CA ALA A 43 5.72 -8.36 12.67
C ALA A 43 6.30 -9.58 11.92
N ALA A 44 6.10 -9.65 10.60
CA ALA A 44 6.61 -10.72 9.75
C ALA A 44 8.14 -10.74 9.67
N SER A 45 8.80 -9.57 9.67
CA SER A 45 10.25 -9.48 9.59
C SER A 45 10.96 -9.68 10.93
N VAL A 46 10.27 -9.61 12.07
CA VAL A 46 10.89 -9.76 13.41
C VAL A 46 11.62 -11.08 13.55
N GLN A 47 10.99 -12.22 13.26
CA GLN A 47 11.62 -13.54 13.44
C GLN A 47 12.91 -13.71 12.61
N PRO A 48 12.92 -13.48 11.29
CA PRO A 48 14.14 -13.62 10.50
C PRO A 48 15.20 -12.56 10.86
N ALA A 49 14.81 -11.31 11.11
CA ALA A 49 15.75 -10.25 11.49
C ALA A 49 16.43 -10.54 12.83
N PHE A 50 15.67 -11.04 13.80
CA PHE A 50 16.22 -11.43 15.10
C PHE A 50 17.18 -12.61 14.99
N LYS A 51 16.84 -13.61 14.17
CA LYS A 51 17.73 -14.75 13.88
C LYS A 51 19.03 -14.28 13.22
N ALA A 52 18.95 -13.35 12.26
CA ALA A 52 20.11 -12.79 11.57
C ALA A 52 20.99 -11.96 12.52
N ALA A 53 20.40 -11.14 13.39
CA ALA A 53 21.12 -10.29 14.34
C ALA A 53 21.95 -11.06 15.36
N ARG A 54 21.64 -12.34 15.59
CA ARG A 54 22.36 -13.23 16.52
C ARG A 54 23.34 -14.18 15.85
N MET A 55 23.47 -14.13 14.52
CA MET A 55 24.39 -15.00 13.79
C MET A 55 25.83 -14.46 13.89
N ASP A 56 26.80 -15.35 14.10
CA ASP A 56 28.23 -14.99 14.03
C ASP A 56 28.56 -14.48 12.62
N PRO A 57 29.15 -13.27 12.47
CA PRO A 57 29.52 -12.71 11.16
C PRO A 57 30.32 -13.65 10.27
N ILE A 58 31.21 -14.47 10.87
CA ILE A 58 32.03 -15.42 10.11
C ILE A 58 31.18 -16.57 9.59
N ALA A 59 30.23 -17.06 10.39
CA ALA A 59 29.30 -18.11 9.96
C ALA A 59 28.34 -17.62 8.86
N ALA A 60 27.96 -16.34 8.88
CA ALA A 60 27.09 -15.73 7.88
C ALA A 60 27.76 -15.60 6.49
N LEU A 61 29.06 -15.33 6.44
CA LEU A 61 29.82 -15.17 5.19
C LEU A 61 30.34 -16.50 4.59
N ARG A 62 30.38 -17.57 5.39
CA ARG A 62 30.92 -18.88 4.95
C ARG A 62 29.95 -19.70 4.09
N HIS A 63 28.80 -19.13 3.73
CA HIS A 63 27.82 -19.74 2.85
C HIS A 63 27.65 -18.91 1.58
N VAL A 64 28.69 -18.98 0.75
CA VAL A 64 28.61 -18.90 -0.72
C VAL A 64 29.20 -20.18 -1.29
#